data_AF-A0A0F9CNV1-F1
#
_entry.id   AF-A0A0F9CNV1-F1
#
_cell.length_a   1.000
_cell.length_b   1.000
_cell.length_c   1.000
_cell.angle_alpha   90.00
_cell.angle_beta   90.00
_cell.angle_gamma   90.00
#
_symmetry.space_group_name_H-M   'P 1'
#
loop_
_entity.id
_entity.type
_entity.pdbx_description
1 polymer ?
#
loop_
_entity_poly.entity_id
_entity_poly.type
_entity_poly.pdbx_seq_one_letter_code
_entity_poly.pdbx_strand_id
1 'polypeptide(L)'
;MNIILQLSTVPLANHICKLGNQIKTEKISYKGWQKNFGKSINRRAPATFLNILRRKVENTGGQLEEFSTINTCLSQVCHKCGTRKKKKLSKRWHECCGIHIQRDLYSAFLSYNVENNVLDISQANLNWPSAQSLLEQAMSRLNQVAIGKSRLASFGLGQRQSDSLVKDRSDINKVEDVV
;
A
#
# COMPACT_ATOMS: atom_id res chain seq x y z
N MET A 1 20.28 -2.21 -24.97
CA MET A 1 19.67 -1.64 -23.74
C MET A 1 18.34 -2.27 -23.32
N ASN A 2 17.60 -2.98 -24.19
CA ASN A 2 16.32 -3.64 -23.81
C ASN A 2 16.46 -4.96 -23.03
N ILE A 3 17.60 -5.66 -23.13
CA ILE A 3 17.78 -6.99 -22.53
C ILE A 3 17.87 -6.92 -20.98
N ILE A 4 18.51 -5.89 -20.43
CA ILE A 4 18.67 -5.75 -18.96
C ILE A 4 17.32 -5.44 -18.26
N LEU A 5 16.37 -4.83 -18.97
CA LEU A 5 15.05 -4.48 -18.44
C LEU A 5 14.08 -5.67 -18.40
N GLN A 6 14.26 -6.64 -19.29
CA GLN A 6 13.45 -7.87 -19.30
C GLN A 6 13.81 -8.83 -18.15
N LEU A 7 15.05 -8.80 -17.66
CA LEU A 7 15.56 -9.79 -16.70
C LEU A 7 14.92 -9.69 -15.30
N SER A 8 14.45 -8.52 -14.84
CA SER A 8 13.85 -8.37 -13.50
C SER A 8 12.33 -8.36 -13.48
N THR A 9 11.66 -8.17 -14.61
CA THR A 9 10.20 -8.02 -14.69
C THR A 9 9.48 -9.36 -14.70
N VAL A 10 10.03 -10.37 -15.39
CA VAL A 10 9.43 -11.71 -15.51
C VAL A 10 9.43 -12.48 -14.18
N PRO A 11 10.53 -12.54 -13.40
CA PRO A 11 10.52 -13.25 -12.11
C PRO A 11 9.52 -12.66 -11.11
N LEU A 12 9.41 -11.33 -11.06
CA LEU A 12 8.44 -10.65 -10.21
C LEU A 12 7.00 -10.97 -10.63
N ALA A 13 6.69 -10.92 -11.93
CA ALA A 13 5.36 -11.25 -12.42
C ALA A 13 4.98 -12.72 -12.10
N ASN A 14 5.93 -13.65 -12.23
CA ASN A 14 5.73 -15.04 -11.80
C ASN A 14 5.45 -15.16 -10.31
N HIS A 15 6.19 -14.42 -9.48
CA HIS A 15 5.99 -14.43 -8.03
C HIS A 15 4.59 -13.92 -7.67
N ILE A 16 4.14 -12.83 -8.29
CA ILE A 16 2.79 -12.30 -8.08
C ILE A 16 1.72 -13.33 -8.50
N CYS A 17 1.87 -13.98 -9.66
CA CYS A 17 0.91 -14.99 -10.12
C CYS A 17 0.83 -16.22 -9.19
N LYS A 18 1.88 -16.52 -8.42
CA LYS A 18 1.85 -17.56 -7.39
C LYS A 18 1.03 -17.16 -6.16
N LEU A 19 0.92 -15.86 -5.89
CA LEU A 19 0.14 -15.35 -4.76
C LEU A 19 -1.35 -15.25 -5.09
N GLY A 20 -1.70 -15.02 -6.35
CA GLY A 20 -3.08 -14.97 -6.81
C GLY A 20 -3.19 -14.66 -8.29
N ASN A 21 -4.37 -14.94 -8.85
CA ASN A 21 -4.71 -14.69 -10.24
C ASN A 21 -5.79 -13.61 -10.42
N GLN A 22 -6.31 -13.02 -9.34
CA GLN A 22 -7.18 -11.84 -9.38
C GLN A 22 -6.38 -10.64 -8.90
N ILE A 23 -6.01 -9.76 -9.82
CA ILE A 23 -5.12 -8.62 -9.55
C ILE A 23 -5.84 -7.33 -9.86
N LYS A 24 -5.93 -6.43 -8.88
CA LYS A 24 -6.40 -5.06 -9.07
C LYS A 24 -5.21 -4.11 -9.06
N THR A 25 -5.16 -3.18 -10.00
CA THR A 25 -4.12 -2.16 -10.07
C THR A 25 -4.67 -0.81 -10.49
N GLU A 26 -3.96 0.25 -10.12
CA GLU A 26 -4.30 1.60 -10.54
C GLU A 26 -4.05 1.78 -12.05
N LYS A 27 -5.03 2.39 -12.74
CA LYS A 27 -4.86 2.87 -14.11
C LYS A 27 -3.98 4.11 -14.10
N ILE A 28 -2.75 3.93 -14.59
CA ILE A 28 -1.71 4.96 -14.56
C ILE A 28 -1.54 5.60 -15.94
N SER A 29 -1.33 6.92 -15.95
CA SER A 29 -0.87 7.63 -17.15
C SER A 29 0.65 7.52 -17.28
N TYR A 30 1.13 6.65 -18.19
CA TYR A 30 2.57 6.53 -18.47
C TYR A 30 3.18 7.82 -19.01
N LYS A 31 2.42 8.62 -19.77
CA LYS A 31 2.84 9.96 -20.20
C LYS A 31 3.07 10.88 -19.00
N GLY A 32 2.15 10.86 -18.02
CA GLY A 32 2.30 11.62 -16.78
C GLY A 32 3.49 11.15 -15.95
N TRP A 33 3.68 9.84 -15.82
CA TRP A 33 4.84 9.29 -15.13
C TRP A 33 6.16 9.61 -15.83
N GLN A 34 6.20 9.62 -17.16
CA GLN A 34 7.40 10.00 -17.90
C GLN A 34 7.77 11.46 -17.66
N LYS A 35 6.79 12.36 -17.54
CA LYS A 35 7.02 13.76 -17.15
C LYS A 35 7.58 13.87 -15.72
N ASN A 36 7.03 13.09 -14.78
CA ASN A 36 7.40 13.18 -13.36
C ASN A 36 8.71 12.46 -13.00
N PHE A 37 9.03 11.35 -13.68
CA PHE A 37 10.15 10.47 -13.34
C PHE A 37 11.24 10.41 -14.42
N GLY A 38 11.03 11.07 -15.56
CA GLY A 38 12.00 11.19 -16.64
C GLY A 38 12.50 9.85 -17.16
N LYS A 39 13.80 9.78 -17.48
CA LYS A 39 14.45 8.57 -18.04
C LYS A 39 14.43 7.37 -17.09
N SER A 40 14.17 7.57 -15.79
CA SER A 40 14.10 6.47 -14.83
C SER A 40 12.90 5.54 -15.09
N ILE A 41 11.86 6.02 -15.78
CA ILE A 41 10.72 5.19 -16.18
C ILE A 41 11.14 4.13 -17.21
N ASN A 42 12.02 4.49 -18.15
CA ASN A 42 12.54 3.56 -19.15
C ASN A 42 13.35 2.46 -18.46
N ARG A 43 14.10 2.81 -17.41
CA ARG A 43 14.87 1.84 -16.63
C ARG A 43 14.02 0.92 -15.75
N ARG A 44 12.82 1.33 -15.37
CA ARG A 44 11.91 0.51 -14.54
C ARG A 44 10.87 -0.23 -15.36
N ALA A 45 10.65 0.19 -16.61
CA ALA A 45 9.75 -0.41 -17.59
C ALA A 45 8.37 -0.83 -17.03
N PRO A 46 7.64 0.05 -16.30
CA PRO A 46 6.40 -0.31 -15.63
C PRO A 46 5.29 -0.75 -16.60
N ALA A 47 5.22 -0.14 -17.79
CA ALA A 47 4.27 -0.54 -18.83
C ALA A 47 4.55 -1.97 -19.33
N THR A 48 5.82 -2.28 -19.59
CA THR A 48 6.24 -3.62 -20.00
C THR A 48 5.94 -4.65 -18.91
N PHE A 49 6.22 -4.31 -17.65
CA PHE A 49 5.90 -5.16 -16.51
C PHE A 49 4.40 -5.46 -16.41
N LEU A 50 3.54 -4.43 -16.49
CA LEU A 50 2.09 -4.62 -16.44
C LEU A 50 1.56 -5.45 -17.62
N ASN A 51 2.13 -5.29 -18.82
CA ASN A 51 1.77 -6.13 -19.97
C ASN A 51 2.19 -7.59 -19.78
N ILE A 52 3.37 -7.84 -19.22
CA ILE A 52 3.83 -9.20 -18.89
C ILE A 52 2.93 -9.82 -17.81
N LEU A 53 2.61 -9.05 -16.77
CA LEU A 53 1.76 -9.50 -15.68
C LEU A 53 0.36 -9.86 -16.18
N ARG A 54 -0.27 -8.98 -16.98
CA ARG A 54 -1.58 -9.22 -17.58
C ARG A 54 -1.61 -10.55 -18.35
N ARG A 55 -0.67 -10.75 -19.27
CA ARG A 55 -0.57 -12.01 -20.05
C ARG A 55 -0.40 -13.24 -19.16
N LYS A 56 0.40 -13.14 -18.09
CA LYS A 56 0.62 -14.28 -17.17
C LYS A 56 -0.61 -14.61 -16.34
N VAL A 57 -1.34 -13.60 -15.91
CA VAL A 57 -2.59 -13.76 -15.17
C VAL A 57 -3.69 -14.35 -16.06
N GLU A 58 -3.82 -13.87 -17.29
CA GLU A 58 -4.76 -14.43 -18.28
C GLU A 58 -4.47 -15.92 -18.55
N ASN A 59 -3.19 -16.30 -18.63
CA ASN A 59 -2.79 -17.70 -18.81
C ASN A 59 -3.16 -18.62 -17.63
N THR A 60 -3.43 -18.07 -16.43
CA THR A 60 -3.92 -18.86 -15.28
C THR A 60 -5.45 -18.84 -15.15
N GLY A 61 -6.17 -18.32 -16.16
CA GLY A 61 -7.61 -18.11 -16.12
C GLY A 61 -8.03 -16.96 -15.19
N GLY A 62 -7.08 -16.14 -14.74
CA GLY A 62 -7.31 -15.00 -13.88
C GLY A 62 -7.59 -13.71 -14.64
N GLN A 63 -7.72 -12.62 -13.88
CA GLN A 63 -7.94 -11.29 -14.44
C GLN A 63 -7.05 -10.24 -13.77
N LEU A 64 -6.55 -9.30 -14.59
CA LEU A 64 -5.95 -8.06 -14.13
C LEU A 64 -6.92 -6.91 -14.43
N GLU A 65 -7.51 -6.35 -13.37
CA GLU A 65 -8.45 -5.24 -13.43
C GLU A 65 -7.72 -3.92 -13.15
N GLU A 66 -7.99 -2.90 -13.97
CA GLU A 66 -7.48 -1.55 -13.77
C GLU A 66 -8.59 -0.61 -13.29
N PHE A 67 -8.35 0.11 -12.19
CA PHE A 67 -9.31 1.08 -11.65
C PHE A 67 -8.77 2.52 -11.66
N SER A 68 -9.67 3.50 -11.68
CA SER A 68 -9.36 4.92 -11.78
C SER A 68 -8.67 5.45 -10.51
N THR A 69 -7.50 6.04 -10.71
CA THR A 69 -6.74 6.75 -9.66
C THR A 69 -7.42 8.04 -9.21
N ILE A 70 -8.11 8.72 -10.13
CA ILE A 70 -8.79 10.00 -9.89
C ILE A 70 -10.06 9.80 -9.08
N ASN A 71 -10.80 8.72 -9.37
CA ASN A 71 -12.07 8.47 -8.71
C ASN A 71 -11.85 7.96 -7.29
N THR A 72 -10.89 7.04 -7.12
CA THR A 72 -10.66 6.36 -5.84
C THR A 72 -9.76 7.13 -4.89
N CYS A 73 -8.71 7.81 -5.39
CA CYS A 73 -7.74 8.56 -4.58
C CYS A 73 -7.26 7.80 -3.32
N LEU A 74 -6.96 6.50 -3.46
CA LEU A 74 -6.75 5.58 -2.34
C LEU A 74 -5.64 6.01 -1.38
N SER A 75 -4.58 6.63 -1.90
CA SER A 75 -3.49 7.16 -1.08
C SER A 75 -3.91 8.34 -0.17
N GLN A 76 -5.07 8.95 -0.41
CA GLN A 76 -5.57 10.15 0.26
C GLN A 76 -6.80 9.89 1.14
N VAL A 77 -7.60 8.89 0.82
CA VAL A 77 -8.84 8.56 1.54
C VAL A 77 -8.56 7.79 2.84
N CYS A 78 -9.48 7.87 3.80
CA CYS A 78 -9.56 7.01 4.97
C CYS A 78 -10.92 6.32 4.99
N HIS A 79 -10.96 4.98 5.06
CA HIS A 79 -12.24 4.25 5.05
C HIS A 79 -13.06 4.43 6.34
N LYS A 80 -12.44 4.87 7.45
CA LYS A 80 -13.15 5.08 8.72
C LYS A 80 -14.01 6.34 8.73
N CYS A 81 -13.47 7.47 8.25
CA CYS A 81 -14.19 8.75 8.20
C CYS A 81 -14.65 9.16 6.80
N GLY A 82 -14.37 8.35 5.77
CA GLY A 82 -14.65 8.65 4.36
C GLY A 82 -13.90 9.86 3.79
N THR A 83 -13.10 10.56 4.59
CA THR A 83 -12.52 11.85 4.20
C THR A 83 -11.30 11.66 3.32
N ARG A 84 -11.21 12.47 2.26
CA ARG A 84 -10.02 12.57 1.40
C ARG A 84 -9.13 13.72 1.89
N LYS A 85 -7.87 13.42 2.20
CA LYS A 85 -6.86 14.44 2.57
C LYS A 85 -5.64 14.30 1.68
N LYS A 86 -5.25 15.38 1.00
CA LYS A 86 -4.01 15.42 0.21
C LYS A 86 -2.82 15.17 1.13
N LYS A 87 -1.89 14.31 0.70
CA LYS A 87 -0.67 13.95 1.45
C LYS A 87 0.54 14.24 0.57
N LYS A 88 1.61 14.79 1.17
CA LYS A 88 2.90 14.94 0.48
C LYS A 88 3.48 13.56 0.16
N LEU A 89 4.27 13.44 -0.91
CA LEU A 89 4.92 12.18 -1.29
C LEU A 89 5.83 11.64 -0.16
N SER A 90 6.49 12.53 0.57
CA SER A 90 7.34 12.21 1.73
C SER A 90 6.59 11.67 2.95
N LYS A 91 5.26 11.88 3.05
CA LYS A 91 4.44 11.32 4.14
C LYS A 91 4.09 9.87 3.81
N ARG A 92 4.93 8.92 4.23
CA ARG A 92 4.81 7.49 3.89
C ARG A 92 3.88 6.69 4.81
N TRP A 93 3.35 7.34 5.84
CA TRP A 93 2.43 6.76 6.82
C TRP A 93 1.04 7.39 6.72
N HIS A 94 0.02 6.56 6.86
CA HIS A 94 -1.36 6.97 7.03
C HIS A 94 -1.68 7.01 8.52
N GLU A 95 -2.06 8.20 9.00
CA GLU A 95 -2.53 8.45 10.35
C GLU A 95 -3.90 9.10 10.25
N CYS A 96 -4.95 8.38 10.63
CA CYS A 96 -6.31 8.92 10.68
C CYS A 96 -7.21 7.95 11.45
N CYS A 97 -8.14 8.44 12.28
CA CYS A 97 -9.16 7.62 12.92
C CYS A 97 -8.61 6.39 13.67
N GLY A 98 -7.49 6.54 14.37
CA GLY A 98 -6.81 5.46 15.10
C GLY A 98 -6.02 4.48 14.22
N ILE A 99 -6.03 4.63 12.90
CA ILE A 99 -5.22 3.83 11.98
C ILE A 99 -3.84 4.48 11.85
N HIS A 100 -2.79 3.70 12.15
CA HIS A 100 -1.39 4.07 11.93
C HIS A 100 -0.67 2.97 11.15
N ILE A 101 -0.48 3.15 9.84
CA ILE A 101 0.08 2.13 8.96
C ILE A 101 0.81 2.74 7.77
N GLN A 102 1.71 1.98 7.15
CA GLN A 102 2.36 2.38 5.91
C GLN A 102 1.32 2.64 4.81
N ARG A 103 1.41 3.81 4.16
CA ARG A 103 0.39 4.35 3.25
C ARG A 103 0.15 3.48 2.01
N ASP A 104 1.18 2.85 1.47
CA ASP A 104 1.05 2.03 0.25
C ASP A 104 0.38 0.70 0.58
N LEU A 105 0.70 0.08 1.73
CA LEU A 105 -0.02 -1.09 2.24
C LEU A 105 -1.49 -0.77 2.49
N TYR A 106 -1.77 0.39 3.09
CA TYR A 106 -3.14 0.85 3.28
C TYR A 106 -3.87 1.04 1.95
N SER A 107 -3.21 1.65 0.97
CA SER A 107 -3.80 1.87 -0.37
C SER A 107 -4.05 0.54 -1.09
N ALA A 108 -3.14 -0.43 -0.94
CA ALA A 108 -3.33 -1.79 -1.47
C ALA A 108 -4.53 -2.49 -0.82
N PHE A 109 -4.66 -2.41 0.51
CA PHE A 109 -5.86 -2.89 1.20
C PHE A 109 -7.15 -2.22 0.68
N LEU A 110 -7.15 -0.90 0.49
CA LEU A 110 -8.32 -0.23 -0.04
C LEU A 110 -8.64 -0.68 -1.47
N SER A 111 -7.62 -0.93 -2.29
CA SER A 111 -7.80 -1.40 -3.68
C SER A 111 -8.50 -2.74 -3.77
N TYR A 112 -8.32 -3.62 -2.79
CA TYR A 112 -9.04 -4.89 -2.69
C TYR A 112 -10.55 -4.66 -2.62
N ASN A 113 -10.98 -3.60 -1.92
CA ASN A 113 -12.38 -3.21 -1.72
C ASN A 113 -12.88 -2.20 -2.76
N VAL A 114 -12.21 -2.06 -3.91
CA VAL A 114 -12.70 -1.23 -5.02
C VAL A 114 -13.54 -2.07 -5.97
N GLU A 115 -14.72 -1.58 -6.31
CA GLU A 115 -15.60 -2.14 -7.32
C GLU A 115 -16.09 -1.04 -8.25
N ASN A 116 -16.08 -1.28 -9.57
CA ASN A 116 -16.56 -0.32 -10.56
C ASN A 116 -15.96 1.10 -10.40
N ASN A 117 -14.67 1.20 -10.05
CA ASN A 117 -13.96 2.45 -9.77
C ASN A 117 -14.42 3.23 -8.52
N VAL A 118 -15.17 2.58 -7.63
CA VAL A 118 -15.65 3.15 -6.36
C VAL A 118 -15.09 2.32 -5.21
N LEU A 119 -14.61 3.00 -4.16
CA LEU A 119 -14.21 2.33 -2.93
C LEU A 119 -15.46 1.97 -2.12
N ASP A 120 -15.69 0.68 -1.89
CA ASP A 120 -16.73 0.22 -0.97
C ASP A 120 -16.23 0.37 0.48
N ILE A 121 -16.71 1.42 1.14
CA ILE A 121 -16.36 1.73 2.52
C ILE A 121 -16.94 0.69 3.49
N SER A 122 -18.09 0.11 3.19
CA SER A 122 -18.72 -0.90 4.04
C SER A 122 -17.89 -2.18 4.04
N GLN A 123 -17.52 -2.67 2.86
CA GLN A 123 -16.63 -3.83 2.71
C GLN A 123 -15.24 -3.55 3.31
N ALA A 124 -14.70 -2.36 3.08
CA ALA A 124 -13.43 -1.98 3.71
C ALA A 124 -13.53 -2.00 5.25
N ASN A 125 -14.64 -1.55 5.85
CA ASN A 125 -14.79 -1.62 7.30
C ASN A 125 -14.91 -3.06 7.82
N LEU A 126 -15.63 -3.93 7.09
CA LEU A 126 -15.78 -5.35 7.43
C LEU A 126 -14.43 -6.10 7.35
N ASN A 127 -13.65 -5.85 6.30
CA ASN A 127 -12.38 -6.54 6.04
C ASN A 127 -11.20 -5.97 6.85
N TRP A 128 -11.34 -4.77 7.42
CA TRP A 128 -10.23 -4.08 8.08
C TRP A 128 -9.62 -4.83 9.28
N PRO A 129 -10.38 -5.40 10.24
CA PRO A 129 -9.78 -6.05 11.41
C PRO A 129 -8.79 -7.16 11.04
N SER A 130 -9.18 -8.03 10.09
CA SER A 130 -8.33 -9.13 9.61
C SER A 130 -7.14 -8.61 8.81
N ALA A 131 -7.38 -7.64 7.91
CA ALA A 131 -6.31 -7.05 7.11
C ALA A 131 -5.28 -6.30 7.97
N GLN A 132 -5.73 -5.55 8.98
CA GLN A 132 -4.87 -4.81 9.89
C GLN A 132 -3.85 -5.74 10.55
N SER A 133 -4.30 -6.84 11.14
CA SER A 133 -3.41 -7.80 11.80
C SER A 133 -2.36 -8.36 10.84
N LEU A 134 -2.76 -8.72 9.61
CA LEU A 134 -1.83 -9.25 8.59
C LEU A 134 -0.79 -8.21 8.16
N LEU A 135 -1.22 -6.96 7.94
CA LEU A 135 -0.33 -5.90 7.50
C LEU A 135 0.64 -5.45 8.60
N GLU A 136 0.20 -5.43 9.86
CA GLU A 136 1.04 -5.16 11.03
C GLU A 136 2.11 -6.25 11.19
N GLN A 137 1.74 -7.52 11.06
CA GLN A 137 2.68 -8.64 11.07
C GLN A 137 3.69 -8.54 9.92
N ALA A 138 3.24 -8.21 8.71
CA ALA A 138 4.12 -8.00 7.56
C ALA A 138 5.11 -6.86 7.81
N MET A 139 4.65 -5.75 8.40
CA MET A 139 5.50 -4.60 8.73
C MET A 139 6.53 -4.95 9.82
N SER A 140 6.11 -5.70 10.84
CA SER A 140 7.02 -6.17 11.90
C SER A 140 8.14 -7.05 11.32
N ARG A 141 7.80 -8.01 10.46
CA ARG A 141 8.79 -8.85 9.75
C ARG A 141 9.75 -8.02 8.88
N LEU A 142 9.23 -7.03 8.14
CA LEU A 142 10.06 -6.14 7.33
C LEU A 142 11.04 -5.33 8.19
N ASN A 143 10.58 -4.81 9.33
CA ASN A 143 11.43 -4.08 10.27
C ASN A 143 12.53 -4.98 10.83
N GLN A 144 12.21 -6.22 11.23
CA GLN A 144 13.20 -7.18 11.73
C GLN A 144 14.29 -7.46 10.68
N VAL A 145 13.91 -7.70 9.42
CA VAL A 145 14.86 -7.97 8.32
C VAL A 145 15.71 -6.73 7.98
N ALA A 146 15.18 -5.54 8.22
CA ALA A 146 15.87 -4.28 7.96
C ALA A 146 16.85 -3.87 9.10
N ILE A 147 16.80 -4.52 10.26
CA ILE A 147 17.80 -4.32 11.32
C ILE A 147 19.13 -4.91 10.82
N GLY A 148 20.14 -4.05 10.67
CA GLY A 148 21.47 -4.44 10.15
C GLY A 148 21.63 -4.38 8.62
N LYS A 149 20.59 -4.00 7.86
CA LYS A 149 20.65 -3.76 6.41
C LYS A 149 20.20 -2.33 6.07
N SER A 150 20.52 -1.87 4.85
CA SER A 150 20.01 -0.57 4.37
C SER A 150 18.48 -0.58 4.34
N ARG A 151 17.84 0.29 5.14
CA ARG A 151 16.38 0.42 5.17
C ARG A 151 15.89 0.98 3.83
N LEU A 152 14.87 0.35 3.25
CA LEU A 152 14.24 0.86 2.03
C LEU A 152 13.60 2.22 2.32
N ALA A 153 14.22 3.30 1.81
CA ALA A 153 13.72 4.67 1.97
C ALA A 153 12.27 4.83 1.47
N SER A 154 11.87 4.03 0.48
CA SER A 154 10.51 3.99 -0.05
C SER A 154 9.47 3.54 0.99
N PHE A 155 9.84 2.77 2.00
CA PHE A 155 8.93 2.33 3.06
C PHE A 155 8.87 3.32 4.25
N GLY A 156 9.77 4.31 4.31
CA GLY A 156 9.76 5.31 5.38
C GLY A 156 10.14 4.76 6.77
N LEU A 157 10.83 3.61 6.83
CA LEU A 157 11.20 2.91 8.08
C LEU A 157 12.28 3.63 8.93
N GLY A 158 12.71 4.83 8.52
CA GLY A 158 13.76 5.62 9.20
C GLY A 158 13.33 7.03 9.58
N GLN A 159 12.08 7.43 9.33
CA GLN A 159 11.59 8.71 9.81
C GLN A 159 11.40 8.63 11.33
N ARG A 160 12.19 9.38 12.10
CA ARG A 160 11.84 9.69 13.50
C ARG A 160 10.52 10.43 13.46
N GLN A 161 9.44 9.76 13.82
CA GLN A 161 8.13 10.38 13.96
C GLN A 161 8.07 10.98 15.35
N SER A 162 8.27 12.30 15.43
CA SER A 162 7.89 13.09 16.59
C SER A 162 6.36 13.21 16.61
N ASP A 163 5.68 12.15 17.03
CA ASP A 163 4.31 12.17 17.56
C ASP A 163 3.89 10.74 17.94
N SER A 164 4.63 10.14 18.87
CA SER A 164 4.10 9.00 19.64
C SER A 164 3.12 9.56 20.66
N LEU A 165 1.83 9.58 20.33
CA LEU A 165 0.77 9.64 21.35
C LEU A 165 0.64 8.24 21.99
N VAL A 166 1.63 7.87 22.78
CA VAL A 166 1.41 6.97 23.91
C VAL A 166 1.08 7.89 25.08
N LYS A 167 -0.18 8.34 25.18
CA LYS A 167 -0.71 8.68 26.51
C LYS A 167 -0.94 7.35 27.18
N ASP A 168 0.05 6.94 27.95
CA ASP A 168 -0.05 5.83 28.87
C ASP A 168 -1.29 6.09 29.75
N ARG A 169 -2.31 5.24 29.57
CA ARG A 169 -3.45 5.15 30.46
C ARG A 169 -3.02 4.21 31.58
N SER A 170 -2.20 4.72 32.47
CA SER A 170 -1.90 4.07 33.75
C SER A 170 -1.94 5.17 34.81
N ASP A 171 -2.97 5.09 35.65
CA ASP A 171 -3.17 5.75 36.97
C ASP A 171 -4.58 6.33 37.13
N ILE A 172 -5.59 5.47 37.00
CA ILE A 172 -6.83 5.61 37.79
C ILE A 172 -7.12 4.22 38.34
N ASN A 173 -6.55 3.92 39.51
CA ASN A 173 -7.01 2.90 40.45
C ASN A 173 -6.13 2.95 41.70
N LYS A 174 -6.61 3.66 42.73
CA LYS A 174 -6.24 3.67 44.17
C LYS A 174 -6.70 5.03 44.72
N VAL A 175 -7.58 5.19 45.70
CA VAL A 175 -8.16 4.33 46.74
C VAL A 175 -9.48 5.02 47.14
N GLU A 176 -10.59 4.28 47.17
CA GLU A 176 -11.67 4.57 48.11
C GLU A 176 -11.15 4.16 49.49
N ASP A 177 -11.06 5.09 50.43
CA ASP A 177 -11.08 4.73 51.85
C ASP A 177 -11.87 5.78 52.63
N VAL A 178 -12.87 5.22 53.30
CA VAL A 178 -13.80 5.76 54.28
C VAL A 178 -13.03 6.18 55.53
N VAL A 179 -13.24 7.42 56.01
CA VAL A 179 -13.65 7.82 57.38
C VAL A 179 -14.08 9.29 57.32
#